data_AF-A0A7C4CQ12-F1
#
_entry.id   AF-A0A7C4CQ12-F1
#
_cell.length_a   1.000
_cell.length_b   1.000
_cell.length_c   1.000
_cell.angle_alpha   90.00
_cell.angle_beta   90.00
_cell.angle_gamma   90.00
#
_symmetry.space_group_name_H-M   'P 1'
#
loop_
_entity.id
_entity.type
_entity.pdbx_description
1 polymer ?
#
loop_
_entity_poly.entity_id
_entity_poly.type
_entity_poly.pdbx_seq_one_letter_code
_entity_poly.pdbx_strand_id
1 'polypeptide(L)'
;MIVLGSYRSRLDIIADILSVVKGNDGAKKTQIMYGANLSYAVLTRYLTEILNACLLKFDSDKRHYVLTEKGKKFLQHYREYSRRNEHLTRQLETVNAKRKILEELCSV
;
A
#
# COMPACT_ATOMS: atom_id res chain seq x y z
N MET A 1 6.58 -11.00 -17.72
CA MET A 1 6.10 -9.63 -17.40
C MET A 1 5.76 -9.58 -15.92
N ILE A 2 6.57 -8.90 -15.11
CA ILE A 2 6.22 -8.53 -13.73
C ILE A 2 6.09 -7.01 -13.75
N VAL A 3 4.85 -6.53 -13.65
CA VAL A 3 4.53 -5.10 -13.69
C VAL A 3 4.79 -4.51 -12.31
N LEU A 4 5.81 -3.66 -12.21
CA LEU A 4 6.08 -2.81 -11.04
C LEU A 4 6.07 -1.36 -11.52
N GLY A 5 4.87 -0.77 -11.54
CA GLY A 5 4.65 0.62 -11.92
C GLY A 5 3.39 0.82 -12.74
N SER A 6 2.24 0.95 -12.06
CA SER A 6 1.07 1.77 -12.47
C SER A 6 -0.16 1.45 -11.63
N TYR A 7 -0.30 0.21 -11.12
CA TYR A 7 -1.47 -0.20 -10.34
C TYR A 7 -1.16 -0.34 -8.86
N ARG A 8 -1.94 0.33 -8.01
CA ARG A 8 -1.88 0.14 -6.55
C ARG A 8 -2.36 -1.28 -6.23
N SER A 9 -1.50 -2.07 -5.62
CA SER A 9 -1.86 -3.40 -5.14
C SER A 9 -2.85 -3.30 -3.97
N ARG A 10 -3.49 -4.42 -3.66
CA ARG A 10 -4.38 -4.54 -2.50
C ARG A 10 -3.68 -4.08 -1.21
N LEU A 11 -2.41 -4.42 -1.02
CA LEU A 11 -1.62 -4.03 0.16
C LEU A 11 -1.31 -2.53 0.17
N ASP A 12 -1.07 -1.93 -0.99
CA ASP A 12 -0.80 -0.49 -1.12
C ASP A 12 -2.04 0.32 -0.72
N ILE A 13 -3.22 -0.09 -1.18
CA ILE A 13 -4.49 0.57 -0.83
C ILE A 13 -4.75 0.48 0.69
N ILE A 14 -4.52 -0.68 1.29
CA ILE A 14 -4.65 -0.85 2.73
C ILE A 14 -3.65 0.04 3.49
N ALA A 15 -2.40 0.09 3.02
CA ALA A 15 -1.37 0.92 3.62
C ALA A 15 -1.67 2.43 3.49
N ASP A 16 -2.21 2.88 2.35
CA ASP A 16 -2.64 4.26 2.12
C ASP A 16 -3.74 4.64 3.12
N ILE A 17 -4.80 3.83 3.22
CA ILE A 17 -5.90 4.05 4.16
C ILE A 17 -5.38 4.16 5.60
N LEU A 18 -4.58 3.19 6.04
CA LEU A 18 -4.01 3.19 7.39
C LEU A 18 -3.07 4.38 7.61
N SER A 19 -2.32 4.82 6.60
CA SER A 19 -1.43 5.98 6.71
C SER A 19 -2.21 7.27 6.87
N VAL A 20 -3.32 7.45 6.16
CA VAL A 20 -4.21 8.62 6.32
C VAL A 20 -4.80 8.66 7.72
N VAL A 21 -5.28 7.52 8.23
CA VAL A 21 -5.83 7.46 9.60
C VAL A 21 -4.73 7.78 10.63
N LYS A 22 -3.51 7.25 10.44
CA LYS A 22 -2.38 7.51 11.34
C LYS A 22 -1.97 8.98 11.35
N GLY A 23 -1.93 9.64 10.19
CA GLY A 23 -1.51 11.03 10.06
C GLY A 23 -2.48 12.04 10.69
N ASN A 24 -3.76 11.68 10.80
CA ASN A 24 -4.80 12.54 11.36
C ASN A 24 -5.15 12.22 12.84
N ASP A 25 -4.42 11.30 13.49
CA ASP A 25 -4.80 10.72 14.78
C ASP A 25 -6.26 10.22 14.80
N GLY A 26 -6.63 9.57 13.70
CA GLY A 26 -7.98 9.12 13.40
C GLY A 26 -8.66 9.93 12.30
N ALA A 27 -9.39 9.26 11.40
CA ALA A 27 -9.96 9.89 10.21
C ALA A 27 -11.39 9.44 9.92
N LYS A 28 -12.23 10.36 9.44
CA LYS A 28 -13.58 10.07 8.93
C LYS A 28 -13.50 9.41 7.55
N LYS A 29 -14.58 8.75 7.13
CA LYS A 29 -14.68 8.12 5.78
C LYS A 29 -14.26 9.08 4.66
N THR A 30 -14.73 10.32 4.71
CA THR A 30 -14.42 11.34 3.70
C THR A 30 -12.94 11.69 3.67
N GLN A 31 -12.31 11.88 4.84
CA GLN A 31 -10.87 12.14 4.93
C GLN A 31 -10.04 10.99 4.38
N ILE A 32 -10.45 9.74 4.68
CA ILE A 32 -9.80 8.54 4.14
C ILE A 32 -9.98 8.48 2.61
N MET A 33 -11.18 8.76 2.11
CA MET A 33 -11.50 8.75 0.67
C MET A 33 -10.57 9.68 -0.11
N TYR A 34 -10.51 10.96 0.31
CA TYR A 34 -9.69 11.96 -0.35
C TYR A 34 -8.20 11.71 -0.11
N GLY A 35 -7.80 11.36 1.11
CA GLY A 35 -6.39 11.14 1.45
C GLY A 35 -5.79 9.90 0.79
N ALA A 36 -6.57 8.86 0.55
CA ALA A 36 -6.14 7.64 -0.15
C ALA A 36 -6.52 7.65 -1.64
N ASN A 37 -7.08 8.74 -2.18
CA ASN A 37 -7.53 8.82 -3.57
C ASN A 37 -8.39 7.61 -4.01
N LEU A 38 -9.43 7.28 -3.24
CA LEU A 38 -10.31 6.14 -3.49
C LEU A 38 -11.72 6.61 -3.88
N SER A 39 -12.39 5.86 -4.74
CA SER A 39 -13.84 6.05 -4.92
C SER A 39 -14.61 5.52 -3.72
N TYR A 40 -15.84 6.01 -3.50
CA TYR A 40 -16.67 5.58 -2.37
C TYR A 40 -16.91 4.06 -2.32
N ALA A 41 -17.17 3.45 -3.48
CA ALA A 41 -17.40 2.01 -3.59
C ALA A 41 -16.14 1.20 -3.20
N VAL A 42 -14.97 1.63 -3.67
CA VAL A 42 -13.70 0.98 -3.35
C VAL A 42 -13.37 1.15 -1.87
N LEU A 43 -13.50 2.38 -1.34
CA LEU A 43 -13.28 2.66 0.07
C LEU A 43 -14.15 1.79 0.97
N THR A 44 -15.44 1.67 0.66
CA THR A 44 -16.39 0.89 1.49
C THR A 44 -15.98 -0.57 1.55
N ARG A 45 -15.60 -1.17 0.40
CA ARG A 45 -15.10 -2.55 0.35
C ARG A 45 -13.86 -2.74 1.23
N TYR A 46 -12.88 -1.85 1.09
CA TYR A 46 -11.62 -1.94 1.84
C TYR A 46 -11.80 -1.62 3.33
N LEU A 47 -12.66 -0.69 3.70
CA LEU A 47 -12.96 -0.41 5.11
C LEU A 47 -13.56 -1.64 5.79
N THR A 48 -14.51 -2.32 5.15
CA THR A 48 -15.07 -3.57 5.69
C THR A 48 -13.99 -4.62 5.91
N GLU A 49 -13.10 -4.79 4.93
CA GLU A 49 -11.99 -5.74 5.03
C GLU A 49 -11.01 -5.40 6.17
N ILE A 50 -10.61 -4.13 6.28
CA ILE A 50 -9.66 -3.62 7.27
C ILE A 50 -10.25 -3.70 8.70
N LEU A 51 -11.55 -3.44 8.85
CA LEU A 51 -12.27 -3.59 10.12
C LEU A 51 -12.38 -5.05 10.52
N ASN A 52 -12.75 -5.95 9.60
CA ASN A 52 -12.79 -7.39 9.85
C ASN A 52 -11.41 -7.95 10.20
N ALA A 53 -10.35 -7.40 9.61
CA ALA A 53 -8.97 -7.75 9.94
C ALA A 53 -8.47 -7.12 11.26
N CYS A 54 -9.29 -6.32 11.94
CA CYS A 54 -8.97 -5.59 13.17
C CYS A 54 -7.76 -4.64 13.02
N LEU A 55 -7.55 -4.06 11.85
CA LEU A 55 -6.48 -3.08 11.61
C LEU A 55 -6.92 -1.65 11.97
N LEU A 56 -8.22 -1.38 11.87
CA LEU A 56 -8.88 -0.17 12.37
C LEU A 56 -9.96 -0.54 13.39
N LYS A 57 -10.30 0.42 14.24
CA LYS A 57 -11.52 0.41 15.04
C LYS A 57 -12.30 1.71 14.76
N PHE A 58 -13.63 1.64 14.85
CA PHE A 58 -14.46 2.84 14.78
C PHE A 58 -14.66 3.37 16.21
N ASP A 59 -14.34 4.64 16.42
CA ASP A 59 -14.60 5.37 17.66
C ASP A 59 -15.93 6.10 17.49
N SER A 60 -16.93 5.66 18.27
CA SER A 60 -18.31 6.17 18.22
C SER A 60 -18.43 7.61 18.72
N ASP A 61 -17.60 7.99 19.70
CA ASP A 61 -17.68 9.29 20.36
C ASP A 61 -17.20 10.39 19.43
N LYS A 62 -16.07 10.13 18.75
CA LYS A 62 -15.45 11.05 17.80
C LYS A 62 -15.94 10.84 16.36
N ARG A 63 -16.74 9.80 16.10
CA ARG A 63 -17.27 9.40 14.78
C ARG A 63 -16.18 9.30 13.71
N HIS A 64 -15.05 8.67 14.05
CA HIS A 64 -13.92 8.48 13.15
C HIS A 64 -13.26 7.11 13.35
N TYR A 65 -12.48 6.68 12.36
CA TYR A 65 -11.68 5.46 12.48
C TYR A 65 -10.36 5.77 13.14
N VAL A 66 -9.86 4.87 13.98
CA VAL A 66 -8.54 4.98 14.60
C VAL A 66 -7.77 3.66 14.43
N LEU A 67 -6.44 3.75 14.40
CA LEU A 67 -5.60 2.56 14.29
C LEU A 67 -5.65 1.70 15.55
N THR A 68 -5.64 0.39 15.33
CA THR A 68 -5.32 -0.58 16.36
C THR A 68 -3.80 -0.82 16.42
N GLU A 69 -3.33 -1.48 17.47
CA GLU A 69 -1.93 -1.95 17.55
C GLU A 69 -1.57 -2.90 16.39
N LYS A 70 -2.53 -3.72 15.95
CA LYS A 70 -2.36 -4.59 14.78
C LYS A 70 -2.19 -3.77 13.49
N GLY A 71 -2.98 -2.70 13.33
CA GLY A 71 -2.82 -1.76 12.22
C GLY A 71 -1.46 -1.06 12.20
N LYS A 72 -0.94 -0.67 13.38
CA LYS A 72 0.39 -0.06 13.51
C LYS A 72 1.50 -1.04 13.09
N LYS A 73 1.42 -2.30 13.54
CA LYS A 73 2.33 -3.37 13.13
C LYS A 73 2.28 -3.63 11.62
N PHE A 74 1.08 -3.66 11.04
CA PHE A 74 0.92 -3.79 9.58
C PHE A 74 1.69 -2.69 8.83
N LEU A 75 1.53 -1.43 9.22
CA LEU A 75 2.24 -0.31 8.58
C LEU A 75 3.77 -0.44 8.71
N GLN A 76 4.27 -0.93 9.84
CA GLN A 76 5.70 -1.17 10.03
C GLN A 76 6.23 -2.24 9.06
N HIS A 77 5.58 -3.40 9.01
CA HIS A 77 5.97 -4.48 8.11
C HIS A 77 5.82 -4.09 6.64
N TYR A 78 4.75 -3.36 6.29
CA TYR A 78 4.54 -2.90 4.93
C TYR A 78 5.65 -1.95 4.46
N ARG A 79 6.10 -1.02 5.32
CA ARG A 79 7.22 -0.11 4.98
C ARG A 79 8.51 -0.87 4.69
N GLU A 80 8.80 -1.88 5.51
CA GLU A 80 9.98 -2.71 5.35
C GLU A 80 9.91 -3.57 4.07
N TYR A 81 8.75 -4.18 3.83
CA TYR A 81 8.44 -4.92 2.61
C TYR A 81 8.58 -4.06 1.36
N SER A 82 7.95 -2.88 1.35
CA SER A 82 7.94 -1.96 0.21
C SER A 82 9.36 -1.52 -0.16
N ARG A 83 10.17 -1.14 0.83
CA ARG A 83 11.59 -0.77 0.61
C ARG A 83 12.42 -1.90 0.02
N ARG A 84 12.28 -3.12 0.56
CA ARG A 84 12.99 -4.29 0.03
C ARG A 84 12.56 -4.61 -1.39
N ASN A 85 11.26 -4.59 -1.64
CA ASN A 85 10.70 -4.88 -2.95
C ASN A 85 11.18 -3.88 -4.01
N GLU A 86 11.20 -2.59 -3.67
CA GLU A 86 11.73 -1.54 -4.54
C GLU A 86 13.21 -1.78 -4.88
N HIS A 87 14.04 -2.12 -3.87
CA HIS A 87 15.45 -2.43 -4.09
C HIS A 87 15.66 -3.64 -5.01
N LEU A 88 14.93 -4.74 -4.77
CA LEU A 88 14.99 -5.94 -5.60
C LEU A 88 14.56 -5.67 -7.03
N THR A 89 13.54 -4.83 -7.22
CA THR A 89 13.07 -4.42 -8.55
C THR A 89 14.19 -3.73 -9.34
N ARG A 90 14.88 -2.76 -8.73
CA ARG A 90 16.01 -2.06 -9.38
C ARG A 90 17.17 -3.00 -9.70
N GLN A 91 17.47 -3.94 -8.81
CA GLN A 91 18.51 -4.94 -9.07
C GLN A 91 18.12 -5.82 -10.27
N LEU A 92 16.87 -6.28 -10.33
CA LEU A 92 16.37 -7.09 -11.44
C LEU A 92 16.43 -6.33 -12.77
N GLU A 93 16.04 -5.05 -12.78
CA GLU A 93 16.17 -4.18 -13.95
C GLU A 93 17.63 -4.07 -14.42
N THR A 94 18.56 -3.91 -13.48
CA THR A 94 20.01 -3.86 -13.78
C THR A 94 20.50 -5.16 -14.39
N VAL A 95 20.10 -6.30 -13.84
CA VAL A 95 20.47 -7.63 -14.36
C VAL A 95 19.88 -7.85 -15.76
N ASN A 96 18.61 -7.48 -15.96
CA ASN A 96 17.95 -7.59 -17.27
C ASN A 96 18.60 -6.68 -18.32
N ALA A 97 19.01 -5.46 -17.95
CA ALA A 97 19.73 -4.56 -18.85
C ALA A 97 21.08 -5.15 -19.27
N LYS A 98 21.86 -5.70 -18.32
CA LYS A 98 23.12 -6.38 -18.64
C LYS A 98 22.92 -7.58 -19.55
N ARG A 99 21.90 -8.40 -19.27
CA ARG A 99 21.54 -9.54 -20.12
C ARG A 99 21.24 -9.11 -21.55
N LYS A 100 20.42 -8.07 -21.72
CA LYS A 100 20.06 -7.54 -23.04
C LYS A 100 21.29 -7.10 -23.84
N ILE A 101 22.22 -6.39 -23.20
CA ILE A 101 23.48 -5.97 -23.82
C ILE A 101 24.28 -7.20 -24.30
N LEU A 102 24.39 -8.26 -23.48
CA LEU A 102 25.10 -9.48 -23.87
C LEU A 102 24.43 -10.20 -25.04
N GLU A 103 23.09 -10.25 -25.07
CA GLU A 103 22.33 -10.83 -26.18
C GLU A 103 22.56 -10.04 -27.50
N GLU A 104 22.57 -8.71 -27.43
CA GLU A 104 22.86 -7.84 -28.57
C GLU A 104 24.28 -8.05 -29.13
N LEU A 105 25.28 -8.21 -28.25
CA LEU A 105 26.68 -8.45 -28.66
C LEU A 105 26.90 -9.80 -29.35
N CYS A 106 26.08 -10.80 -29.05
CA CYS A 106 26.15 -12.15 -29.64
C CYS A 106 25.28 -12.33 -30.88
N SER A 107 24.53 -11.29 -31.28
CA SER A 107 23.65 -11.36 -32.44
C SER A 107 24.45 -11.02 -33.70
N VAL A 108 24.71 -12.03 -34.54
CA VAL A 108 25.37 -11.92 -35.86
C VAL A 108 24.37 -11.44 -36.92
#